data_AF-A0A847ULU6-F1
#
_entry.id   AF-A0A847ULU6-F1
#
_cell.length_a   1.000
_cell.length_b   1.000
_cell.length_c   1.000
_cell.angle_alpha   90.00
_cell.angle_beta   90.00
_cell.angle_gamma   90.00
#
_symmetry.space_group_name_H-M   'P 1'
#
loop_
_entity.id
_entity.type
_entity.pdbx_description
1 polymer ?
#
loop_
_entity_poly.entity_id
_entity_poly.type
_entity_poly.pdbx_seq_one_letter_code
_entity_poly.pdbx_strand_id
1 'polypeptide(L)'
;MNQRSYDFFGDVVVTVLGAGGRTSRQYRKMYDQFETDTPVNDPDIVIEETTDEVHAEIVLGDPDDHYAWTGDEFVIRNGADFMAVTPGWQHIRVTHGFEPFYSIYPVEFHIRQQRAARQQALIHASGVRLDGRTTLFPAWRGAGKTNTLLSLLREGADFLSDDRLWVGADGTAVGYPLGVNLQSFNIESFPEIKRQHDTELDRLRSELHGFIDEQVDRTGSFPETALNFLNETFLGDDSREFTNISDLYPRAEYVERSTVDSVVFLQAAPNVDTITVEGISTDTAMSATSSICSFEWDGRLREYFHAYDSLVDDGSMVAALDAVVEQERATFRELFDDVATYRAHIPRKRNWGDHNLDTAIVEAVESLDSPRVIQAMD
;
A
#
# COMPACT_ATOMS: atom_id res chain seq x y z
N MET A 1 -8.82 -27.48 -7.24
CA MET A 1 -8.38 -26.17 -6.73
C MET A 1 -7.17 -25.75 -7.54
N ASN A 2 -7.14 -24.52 -8.04
CA ASN A 2 -5.90 -23.97 -8.57
C ASN A 2 -5.03 -23.58 -7.38
N GLN A 3 -3.75 -23.95 -7.42
CA GLN A 3 -2.76 -23.62 -6.40
C GLN A 3 -1.72 -22.70 -7.04
N ARG A 4 -1.37 -21.61 -6.35
CA ARG A 4 -0.25 -20.74 -6.68
C ARG A 4 0.56 -20.47 -5.43
N SER A 5 1.88 -20.39 -5.58
CA SER A 5 2.77 -20.07 -4.46
C SER A 5 3.59 -18.85 -4.81
N TYR A 6 3.79 -17.99 -3.82
CA TYR A 6 4.52 -16.73 -3.93
C TYR A 6 5.68 -16.75 -2.94
N ASP A 7 6.90 -16.58 -3.44
CA ASP A 7 8.11 -16.48 -2.62
C ASP A 7 8.46 -14.99 -2.45
N PHE A 8 8.13 -14.45 -1.28
CA PHE A 8 8.47 -13.10 -0.93
C PHE A 8 9.93 -13.04 -0.49
N PHE A 9 10.78 -12.78 -1.48
CA PHE A 9 12.20 -12.47 -1.31
C PHE A 9 13.07 -13.58 -0.70
N GLY A 10 12.63 -14.84 -0.77
CA GLY A 10 13.29 -15.97 -0.13
C GLY A 10 13.02 -16.07 1.37
N ASP A 11 12.10 -15.26 1.91
CA ASP A 11 11.86 -15.12 3.34
C ASP A 11 10.56 -15.78 3.80
N VAL A 12 9.50 -15.63 3.00
CA VAL A 12 8.15 -16.10 3.32
C VAL A 12 7.52 -16.65 2.07
N VAL A 13 7.07 -17.89 2.13
CA VAL A 13 6.29 -18.54 1.08
C VAL A 13 4.82 -18.52 1.44
N VAL A 14 4.00 -17.96 0.55
CA VAL A 14 2.55 -17.94 0.67
C VAL A 14 1.93 -18.77 -0.42
N THR A 15 1.09 -19.74 -0.07
CA THR A 15 0.31 -20.51 -1.04
C THR A 15 -1.15 -20.07 -1.02
N VAL A 16 -1.67 -19.72 -2.19
CA VAL A 16 -3.09 -19.40 -2.40
C VAL A 16 -3.77 -20.59 -3.10
N LEU A 17 -4.77 -21.16 -2.44
CA LEU A 17 -5.63 -22.24 -2.91
C LEU A 17 -7.00 -21.66 -3.26
N GLY A 18 -7.40 -21.71 -4.54
CA GLY A 18 -8.67 -21.10 -4.93
C GLY A 18 -9.17 -21.48 -6.31
N ALA A 19 -10.40 -21.06 -6.61
CA ALA A 19 -11.07 -21.30 -7.88
C ALA A 19 -11.33 -19.98 -8.64
N GLY A 20 -10.53 -18.94 -8.34
CA GLY A 20 -10.56 -17.68 -9.06
C GLY A 20 -11.43 -16.60 -8.42
N GLY A 21 -11.70 -16.65 -7.11
CA GLY A 21 -12.41 -15.59 -6.36
C GLY A 21 -11.65 -14.28 -6.20
N ARG A 22 -12.23 -13.35 -5.44
CA ARG A 22 -11.66 -12.00 -5.27
C ARG A 22 -10.23 -12.09 -4.74
N THR A 23 -9.98 -12.94 -3.74
CA THR A 23 -8.66 -13.14 -3.13
C THR A 23 -7.63 -13.67 -4.14
N SER A 24 -7.89 -14.79 -4.81
CA SER A 24 -6.94 -15.32 -5.80
C SER A 24 -6.74 -14.42 -7.03
N ARG A 25 -7.73 -13.59 -7.40
CA ARG A 25 -7.56 -12.54 -8.42
C ARG A 25 -6.65 -11.41 -7.91
N GLN A 26 -6.85 -10.96 -6.68
CA GLN A 26 -6.05 -9.87 -6.10
C GLN A 26 -4.60 -10.26 -5.92
N TYR A 27 -4.33 -11.46 -5.39
CA TYR A 27 -2.97 -11.97 -5.23
C TYR A 27 -2.23 -12.06 -6.57
N ARG A 28 -2.91 -12.51 -7.64
CA ARG A 28 -2.31 -12.50 -8.97
C ARG A 28 -1.94 -11.10 -9.45
N LYS A 29 -2.89 -10.16 -9.33
CA LYS A 29 -2.66 -8.76 -9.73
C LYS A 29 -1.50 -8.10 -8.97
N MET A 30 -1.34 -8.41 -7.69
CA MET A 30 -0.34 -7.76 -6.85
C MET A 30 1.00 -8.48 -6.78
N TYR A 31 1.03 -9.81 -6.90
CA TYR A 31 2.17 -10.63 -6.50
C TYR A 31 2.63 -11.66 -7.53
N ASP A 32 2.09 -11.70 -8.75
CA ASP A 32 2.56 -12.66 -9.77
C ASP A 32 4.06 -12.53 -10.09
N GLN A 33 4.69 -11.37 -9.85
CA GLN A 33 6.14 -11.21 -9.93
C GLN A 33 6.94 -11.97 -8.86
N PHE A 34 6.27 -12.43 -7.80
CA PHE A 34 6.82 -13.32 -6.77
C PHE A 34 6.37 -14.79 -6.98
N GLU A 35 5.61 -15.10 -8.03
CA GLU A 35 5.13 -16.47 -8.28
C GLU A 35 6.32 -17.42 -8.49
N THR A 36 6.25 -18.59 -7.86
CA THR A 36 7.23 -19.68 -8.03
C THR A 36 6.59 -20.89 -8.73
N ASP A 37 7.31 -21.43 -9.71
CA ASP A 37 6.90 -22.62 -10.47
C ASP A 37 7.00 -23.92 -9.66
N THR A 38 7.64 -23.90 -8.49
CA THR A 38 7.83 -25.10 -7.66
C THR A 38 6.77 -25.17 -6.58
N PRO A 39 5.88 -26.18 -6.59
CA PRO A 39 4.94 -26.40 -5.51
C PRO A 39 5.70 -26.56 -4.18
N VAL A 40 5.38 -25.69 -3.22
CA VAL A 40 5.94 -25.77 -1.87
C VAL A 40 5.03 -26.65 -1.03
N ASN A 41 5.59 -27.73 -0.48
CA ASN A 41 4.83 -28.71 0.29
C ASN A 41 4.52 -28.24 1.72
N ASP A 42 5.27 -27.24 2.21
CA ASP A 42 5.16 -26.69 3.57
C ASP A 42 5.35 -25.16 3.51
N PRO A 43 4.35 -24.41 3.00
CA PRO A 43 4.42 -22.95 2.93
C PRO A 43 4.26 -22.33 4.32
N ASP A 44 4.85 -21.15 4.53
CA ASP A 44 4.70 -20.42 5.79
C ASP A 44 3.26 -19.96 6.04
N ILE A 45 2.53 -19.62 4.97
CA ILE A 45 1.12 -19.22 5.02
C ILE A 45 0.33 -19.89 3.89
N VAL A 46 -0.84 -20.44 4.23
CA VAL A 46 -1.86 -20.92 3.29
C VAL A 46 -3.08 -20.00 3.33
N ILE A 47 -3.48 -19.47 2.18
CA ILE A 47 -4.75 -18.79 2.00
C ILE A 47 -5.66 -19.65 1.14
N GLU A 48 -6.80 -20.05 1.66
CA GLU A 48 -7.74 -20.96 1.03
C GLU A 48 -9.10 -20.30 0.80
N GLU A 49 -9.53 -20.23 -0.46
CA GLU A 49 -10.90 -19.85 -0.78
C GLU A 49 -11.85 -20.99 -0.41
N THR A 50 -12.85 -20.70 0.41
CA THR A 50 -13.83 -21.67 0.90
C THR A 50 -15.27 -21.23 0.62
N THR A 51 -16.16 -22.22 0.59
CA THR A 51 -17.62 -22.04 0.62
C THR A 51 -18.24 -22.61 1.89
N ASP A 52 -17.41 -23.13 2.80
CA ASP A 52 -17.88 -23.73 4.04
C ASP A 52 -18.44 -22.64 4.96
N GLU A 53 -19.45 -23.02 5.73
CA GLU A 53 -19.95 -22.16 6.79
C GLU A 53 -19.05 -22.24 8.02
N VAL A 54 -19.02 -21.17 8.79
CA VAL A 54 -18.40 -21.12 10.13
C VAL A 54 -19.48 -20.92 11.17
N HIS A 55 -19.39 -21.67 12.26
CA HIS A 55 -20.33 -21.59 13.37
C HIS A 55 -19.61 -21.04 14.60
N ALA A 56 -19.94 -19.81 14.98
CA ALA A 56 -19.31 -19.14 16.11
C ALA A 56 -19.84 -19.69 17.44
N GLU A 57 -18.93 -19.98 18.38
CA GLU A 57 -19.24 -20.27 19.78
C GLU A 57 -19.28 -18.98 20.60
N ILE A 58 -18.35 -18.06 20.32
CA ILE A 58 -18.23 -16.75 20.97
C ILE A 58 -18.19 -15.66 19.90
N VAL A 59 -18.88 -14.55 20.15
CA VAL A 59 -18.97 -13.42 19.22
C VAL A 59 -18.66 -12.11 19.95
N LEU A 60 -17.91 -11.23 19.30
CA LEU A 60 -17.61 -9.86 19.69
C LEU A 60 -17.94 -8.91 18.54
N GLY A 61 -19.07 -8.21 18.63
CA GLY A 61 -19.50 -7.25 17.61
C GLY A 61 -20.98 -7.36 17.29
N ASP A 62 -21.37 -6.79 16.15
CA ASP A 62 -22.74 -6.77 15.65
C ASP A 62 -23.03 -8.02 14.79
N PRO A 63 -24.31 -8.37 14.56
CA PRO A 63 -24.67 -9.58 13.82
C PRO A 63 -24.02 -9.70 12.43
N ASP A 64 -23.88 -8.57 11.73
CA ASP A 64 -23.35 -8.52 10.36
C ASP A 64 -21.86 -8.13 10.31
N ASP A 65 -21.27 -7.61 11.38
CA ASP A 65 -19.86 -7.19 11.43
C ASP A 65 -19.30 -7.50 12.82
N HIS A 66 -18.53 -8.59 12.91
CA HIS A 66 -18.02 -9.08 14.18
C HIS A 66 -16.75 -9.92 14.05
N TYR A 67 -16.11 -10.05 15.20
CA TYR A 67 -15.10 -11.06 15.47
C TYR A 67 -15.73 -12.25 16.16
N ALA A 68 -15.27 -13.45 15.87
CA ALA A 68 -15.80 -14.66 16.47
C ALA A 68 -14.72 -15.71 16.74
N TRP A 69 -15.04 -16.63 17.64
CA TRP A 69 -14.27 -17.84 17.90
C TRP A 69 -15.16 -19.05 17.68
N THR A 70 -14.69 -20.03 16.91
CA THR A 70 -15.43 -21.27 16.59
C THR A 70 -15.09 -22.43 17.53
N GLY A 71 -14.13 -22.25 18.44
CA GLY A 71 -13.49 -23.34 19.17
C GLY A 71 -12.13 -23.73 18.57
N ASP A 72 -11.96 -23.53 17.26
CA ASP A 72 -10.74 -23.91 16.52
C ASP A 72 -10.17 -22.75 15.66
N GLU A 73 -11.00 -21.80 15.23
CA GLU A 73 -10.65 -20.70 14.32
C GLU A 73 -11.14 -19.35 14.87
N PHE A 74 -10.30 -18.32 14.70
CA PHE A 74 -10.70 -16.92 14.88
C PHE A 74 -11.30 -16.42 13.57
N VAL A 75 -12.44 -15.74 13.64
CA VAL A 75 -13.21 -15.33 12.47
C VAL A 75 -13.38 -13.82 12.47
N ILE A 76 -13.16 -13.21 11.31
CA ILE A 76 -13.48 -11.83 10.98
C ILE A 76 -14.62 -11.86 9.98
N ARG A 77 -15.81 -11.44 10.39
CA ARG A 77 -17.02 -11.43 9.54
C ARG A 77 -17.32 -10.02 9.06
N ASN A 78 -17.62 -9.89 7.77
CA ASN A 78 -18.15 -8.68 7.16
C ASN A 78 -19.33 -9.06 6.23
N GLY A 79 -20.54 -8.81 6.72
CA GLY A 79 -21.80 -9.26 6.12
C GLY A 79 -21.83 -10.77 5.94
N ALA A 80 -22.07 -11.19 4.69
CA ALA A 80 -22.12 -12.61 4.33
C ALA A 80 -20.73 -13.25 4.25
N ASP A 81 -19.68 -12.44 4.08
CA ASP A 81 -18.32 -12.89 3.86
C ASP A 81 -17.51 -12.97 5.16
N PHE A 82 -16.49 -13.82 5.17
CA PHE A 82 -15.60 -13.94 6.32
C PHE A 82 -14.17 -14.33 5.94
N MET A 83 -13.26 -14.04 6.86
CA MET A 83 -11.93 -14.63 6.95
C MET A 83 -11.83 -15.38 8.27
N ALA A 84 -11.53 -16.68 8.21
CA ALA A 84 -11.29 -17.54 9.36
C ALA A 84 -9.80 -17.89 9.41
N VAL A 85 -9.20 -17.86 10.59
CA VAL A 85 -7.77 -18.12 10.77
C VAL A 85 -7.56 -19.11 11.90
N THR A 86 -6.70 -20.08 11.66
CA THR A 86 -6.21 -20.97 12.73
C THR A 86 -5.28 -20.19 13.67
N PRO A 87 -5.19 -20.57 14.96
CA PRO A 87 -4.21 -19.99 15.86
C PRO A 87 -2.80 -20.01 15.28
N GLY A 88 -2.11 -18.87 15.33
CA GLY A 88 -0.81 -18.68 14.67
C GLY A 88 -0.86 -18.06 13.28
N TRP A 89 -2.05 -17.82 12.70
CA TRP A 89 -2.25 -17.08 11.44
C TRP A 89 -1.58 -17.70 10.20
N GLN A 90 -1.19 -18.97 10.26
CA GLN A 90 -0.55 -19.68 9.14
C GLN A 90 -1.55 -20.25 8.14
N HIS A 91 -2.79 -20.52 8.55
CA HIS A 91 -3.84 -20.97 7.64
C HIS A 91 -5.05 -20.03 7.75
N ILE A 92 -5.34 -19.39 6.62
CA ILE A 92 -6.38 -18.38 6.45
C ILE A 92 -7.40 -18.90 5.44
N ARG A 93 -8.63 -19.13 5.87
CA ARG A 93 -9.78 -19.46 5.02
C ARG A 93 -10.57 -18.19 4.71
N VAL A 94 -10.92 -17.96 3.46
CA VAL A 94 -11.69 -16.77 3.04
C VAL A 94 -12.86 -17.16 2.16
N THR A 95 -14.01 -16.53 2.35
CA THR A 95 -15.11 -16.66 1.39
C THR A 95 -14.80 -15.94 0.09
N HIS A 96 -15.50 -16.31 -0.98
CA HIS A 96 -15.25 -15.81 -2.33
C HIS A 96 -15.40 -14.28 -2.49
N GLY A 97 -16.27 -13.66 -1.69
CA GLY A 97 -16.57 -12.23 -1.71
C GLY A 97 -15.75 -11.38 -0.74
N PHE A 98 -15.00 -12.01 0.17
CA PHE A 98 -14.24 -11.31 1.21
C PHE A 98 -13.26 -10.30 0.60
N GLU A 99 -13.13 -9.14 1.25
CA GLU A 99 -12.27 -8.04 0.80
C GLU A 99 -10.79 -8.45 0.86
N PRO A 100 -10.12 -8.67 -0.29
CA PRO A 100 -8.79 -9.27 -0.30
C PRO A 100 -7.71 -8.45 0.40
N PHE A 101 -7.82 -7.11 0.48
CA PHE A 101 -6.83 -6.31 1.20
C PHE A 101 -6.73 -6.68 2.69
N TYR A 102 -7.82 -7.18 3.28
CA TYR A 102 -7.84 -7.60 4.67
C TYR A 102 -7.12 -8.93 4.93
N SER A 103 -6.97 -9.80 3.93
CA SER A 103 -6.14 -11.01 4.04
C SER A 103 -4.68 -10.77 3.64
N ILE A 104 -4.38 -9.64 2.99
CA ILE A 104 -3.00 -9.23 2.67
C ILE A 104 -2.27 -8.72 3.92
N TYR A 105 -2.92 -7.96 4.80
CA TYR A 105 -2.23 -7.38 5.97
C TYR A 105 -1.58 -8.43 6.88
N PRO A 106 -2.24 -9.57 7.23
CA PRO A 106 -1.59 -10.62 8.03
C PRO A 106 -0.40 -11.29 7.31
N VAL A 107 -0.47 -11.44 5.99
CA VAL A 107 0.66 -11.92 5.19
C VAL A 107 1.83 -10.94 5.25
N GLU A 108 1.57 -9.66 5.02
CA GLU A 108 2.60 -8.62 5.10
C GLU A 108 3.16 -8.49 6.51
N PHE A 109 2.35 -8.70 7.55
CA PHE A 109 2.83 -8.78 8.92
C PHE A 109 3.88 -9.88 9.12
N HIS A 110 3.66 -11.07 8.55
CA HIS A 110 4.65 -12.15 8.64
C HIS A 110 5.94 -11.83 7.88
N ILE A 111 5.84 -11.20 6.71
CA ILE A 111 7.02 -10.71 5.97
C ILE A 111 7.76 -9.65 6.81
N ARG A 112 7.03 -8.72 7.43
CA ARG A 112 7.59 -7.70 8.33
C ARG A 112 8.30 -8.31 9.54
N GLN A 113 7.79 -9.39 10.12
CA GLN A 113 8.48 -10.11 11.21
C GLN A 113 9.87 -10.59 10.78
N GLN A 114 9.98 -11.22 9.61
CA GLN A 114 11.27 -11.71 9.10
C GLN A 114 12.23 -10.56 8.75
N ARG A 115 11.70 -9.47 8.19
CA ARG A 115 12.47 -8.30 7.74
C ARG A 115 12.95 -7.43 8.91
N ALA A 116 12.11 -7.21 9.91
CA ALA A 116 12.45 -6.45 11.11
C ALA A 116 13.64 -7.08 11.86
N ALA A 117 13.72 -8.41 11.90
CA ALA A 117 14.86 -9.13 12.47
C ALA A 117 16.20 -8.87 11.77
N ARG A 118 16.16 -8.29 10.56
CA ARG A 118 17.33 -7.90 9.76
C ARG A 118 17.49 -6.38 9.65
N GLN A 119 16.87 -5.62 10.56
CA GLN A 119 16.87 -4.16 10.57
C GLN A 119 16.34 -3.55 9.26
N GLN A 120 15.29 -4.18 8.72
CA GLN A 120 14.54 -3.66 7.58
C GLN A 120 13.09 -3.38 7.98
N ALA A 121 12.54 -2.29 7.45
CA ALA A 121 11.20 -1.83 7.77
C ALA A 121 10.39 -1.55 6.50
N LEU A 122 9.10 -1.88 6.53
CA LEU A 122 8.19 -1.56 5.44
C LEU A 122 7.75 -0.10 5.54
N ILE A 123 8.04 0.71 4.51
CA ILE A 123 7.58 2.10 4.45
C ILE A 123 6.51 2.27 3.36
N HIS A 124 5.48 3.05 3.68
CA HIS A 124 4.48 3.46 2.68
C HIS A 124 5.03 4.69 1.96
N ALA A 125 5.62 4.47 0.80
CA ALA A 125 6.23 5.51 -0.02
C ALA A 125 6.30 5.07 -1.47
N SER A 126 6.27 6.04 -2.39
CA SER A 126 6.85 5.82 -3.71
C SER A 126 8.36 6.04 -3.62
N GLY A 127 9.11 5.36 -4.48
CA GLY A 127 10.55 5.52 -4.59
C GLY A 127 10.93 5.64 -6.06
N VAL A 128 11.79 6.60 -6.36
CA VAL A 128 12.43 6.71 -7.68
C VAL A 128 13.91 6.96 -7.55
N ARG A 129 14.65 6.67 -8.61
CA ARG A 129 16.05 7.06 -8.77
C ARG A 129 16.18 8.01 -9.95
N LEU A 130 16.48 9.28 -9.70
CA LEU A 130 16.72 10.31 -10.72
C LEU A 130 18.19 10.73 -10.63
N ASP A 131 18.90 10.76 -11.77
CA ASP A 131 20.32 11.12 -11.83
C ASP A 131 21.22 10.38 -10.82
N GLY A 132 20.92 9.10 -10.61
CA GLY A 132 21.63 8.23 -9.67
C GLY A 132 21.30 8.46 -8.19
N ARG A 133 20.36 9.36 -7.87
CA ARG A 133 19.92 9.66 -6.51
C ARG A 133 18.55 9.06 -6.23
N THR A 134 18.43 8.34 -5.12
CA THR A 134 17.18 7.72 -4.71
C THR A 134 16.44 8.58 -3.72
N THR A 135 15.22 8.96 -4.09
CA THR A 135 14.33 9.76 -3.24
C THR A 135 13.08 8.95 -2.94
N LEU A 136 12.73 8.90 -1.65
CA LEU A 136 11.49 8.28 -1.19
C LEU A 136 10.45 9.35 -0.89
N PHE A 137 9.19 9.08 -1.20
CA PHE A 137 8.07 10.00 -1.01
C PHE A 137 6.97 9.39 -0.15
N PRO A 138 7.16 9.33 1.19
CA PRO A 138 6.07 8.96 2.09
C PRO A 138 4.96 10.00 2.04
N ALA A 139 3.71 9.54 1.99
CA ALA A 139 2.58 10.41 1.75
C ALA A 139 1.29 9.84 2.35
N TRP A 140 0.41 10.71 2.82
CA TRP A 140 -0.98 10.33 3.08
C TRP A 140 -1.75 10.14 1.76
N ARG A 141 -2.80 9.33 1.80
CA ARG A 141 -3.72 9.18 0.66
C ARG A 141 -4.20 10.55 0.16
N GLY A 142 -4.03 10.78 -1.15
CA GLY A 142 -4.42 12.03 -1.79
C GLY A 142 -3.42 13.20 -1.66
N ALA A 143 -2.23 12.99 -1.08
CA ALA A 143 -1.19 14.02 -1.00
C ALA A 143 -0.33 14.16 -2.27
N GLY A 144 -0.61 13.37 -3.32
CA GLY A 144 0.06 13.52 -4.63
C GLY A 144 1.18 12.54 -4.92
N LYS A 145 1.30 11.42 -4.17
CA LYS A 145 2.34 10.39 -4.34
C LYS A 145 2.44 9.85 -5.77
N THR A 146 1.34 9.33 -6.30
CA THR A 146 1.30 8.79 -7.67
C THR A 146 1.57 9.87 -8.71
N ASN A 147 1.03 11.09 -8.56
CA ASN A 147 1.37 12.19 -9.48
C ASN A 147 2.85 12.55 -9.43
N THR A 148 3.45 12.60 -8.23
CA THR A 148 4.89 12.84 -8.05
C THR A 148 5.72 11.76 -8.73
N LEU A 149 5.35 10.49 -8.54
CA LEU A 149 5.98 9.36 -9.21
C LEU A 149 5.92 9.53 -10.74
N LEU A 150 4.73 9.74 -11.30
CA LEU A 150 4.54 9.87 -12.75
C LEU A 150 5.29 11.08 -13.33
N SER A 151 5.34 12.21 -12.62
CA SER A 151 6.15 13.37 -13.00
C SER A 151 7.63 13.03 -13.12
N LEU A 152 8.18 12.32 -12.13
CA LEU A 152 9.61 11.96 -12.11
C LEU A 152 9.93 10.89 -13.17
N LEU A 153 9.04 9.90 -13.38
CA LEU A 153 9.21 8.91 -14.45
C LEU A 153 9.16 9.56 -15.85
N ARG A 154 8.32 10.59 -16.03
CA ARG A 154 8.27 11.37 -17.28
C ARG A 154 9.60 12.07 -17.57
N GLU A 155 10.30 12.52 -16.54
CA GLU A 155 11.62 13.16 -16.62
C GLU A 155 12.79 12.16 -16.65
N GLY A 156 12.49 10.86 -16.76
CA GLY A 156 13.51 9.82 -16.95
C GLY A 156 14.07 9.23 -15.67
N ALA A 157 13.37 9.37 -14.54
CA ALA A 157 13.70 8.62 -13.33
C ALA A 157 13.45 7.11 -13.52
N ASP A 158 14.24 6.30 -12.82
CA ASP A 158 14.01 4.87 -12.68
C ASP A 158 13.03 4.59 -11.53
N PHE A 159 12.29 3.48 -11.63
CA PHE A 159 11.23 3.10 -10.72
C PHE A 159 11.73 2.15 -9.60
N LEU A 160 11.50 2.52 -8.34
CA LEU A 160 11.70 1.62 -7.18
C LEU A 160 10.37 1.00 -6.72
N SER A 161 9.37 1.85 -6.47
CA SER A 161 8.03 1.45 -6.06
C SER A 161 7.04 2.62 -6.11
N ASP A 162 5.74 2.34 -6.13
CA ASP A 162 4.67 3.33 -6.02
C ASP A 162 4.07 3.39 -4.61
N ASP A 163 3.91 2.24 -3.95
CA ASP A 163 3.12 2.18 -2.71
C ASP A 163 3.93 1.76 -1.48
N ARG A 164 4.79 0.76 -1.66
CA ARG A 164 5.47 0.06 -0.56
C ARG A 164 6.89 -0.24 -0.94
N LEU A 165 7.83 -0.09 -0.03
CA LEU A 165 9.20 -0.56 -0.22
C LEU A 165 9.83 -0.84 1.13
N TRP A 166 10.93 -1.57 1.13
CA TRP A 166 11.68 -1.85 2.35
C TRP A 166 12.83 -0.87 2.47
N VAL A 167 13.03 -0.33 3.67
CA VAL A 167 14.20 0.48 4.00
C VAL A 167 15.01 -0.19 5.08
N GLY A 168 16.33 -0.12 4.98
CA GLY A 168 17.26 -0.58 6.00
C GLY A 168 17.79 0.56 6.84
N ALA A 169 18.21 0.25 8.07
CA ALA A 169 18.91 1.19 8.93
C ALA A 169 20.24 1.66 8.31
N ASP A 170 20.82 0.85 7.42
CA ASP A 170 22.03 1.13 6.65
C ASP A 170 21.80 2.05 5.41
N GLY A 171 20.62 2.65 5.30
CA GLY A 171 20.25 3.49 4.16
C GLY A 171 19.84 2.70 2.92
N THR A 172 19.73 1.36 2.97
CA THR A 172 19.28 0.58 1.81
C THR A 172 17.80 0.80 1.54
N ALA A 173 17.43 0.78 0.25
CA ALA A 173 16.04 0.68 -0.20
C ALA A 173 15.90 -0.54 -1.11
N VAL A 174 14.87 -1.34 -0.89
CA VAL A 174 14.51 -2.49 -1.72
C VAL A 174 13.08 -2.32 -2.19
N GLY A 175 12.88 -2.30 -3.51
CA GLY A 175 11.56 -2.15 -4.13
C GLY A 175 10.60 -3.27 -3.69
N TYR A 176 9.33 -2.93 -3.53
CA TYR A 176 8.23 -3.90 -3.45
C TYR A 176 7.43 -3.72 -4.74
N PRO A 177 7.70 -4.50 -5.80
CA PRO A 177 7.25 -4.25 -7.17
C PRO A 177 5.76 -4.53 -7.36
N LEU A 178 4.91 -3.78 -6.67
CA LEU A 178 3.47 -3.77 -6.88
C LEU A 178 3.15 -2.94 -8.12
N GLY A 179 2.11 -3.34 -8.86
CA GLY A 179 1.58 -2.49 -9.91
C GLY A 179 1.09 -1.14 -9.36
N VAL A 180 1.01 -0.15 -10.24
CA VAL A 180 0.51 1.18 -9.88
C VAL A 180 -1.00 1.21 -9.99
N ASN A 181 -1.65 1.71 -8.94
CA ASN A 181 -3.10 1.88 -8.94
C ASN A 181 -3.48 3.26 -9.50
N LEU A 182 -3.80 3.33 -10.79
CA LEU A 182 -4.10 4.59 -11.48
C LEU A 182 -5.56 5.02 -11.31
N GLN A 183 -5.78 6.19 -10.70
CA GLN A 183 -7.10 6.82 -10.55
C GLN A 183 -7.40 7.77 -11.71
N SER A 184 -8.68 8.15 -11.90
CA SER A 184 -9.12 8.94 -13.06
C SER A 184 -8.42 10.30 -13.14
N PHE A 185 -8.17 10.95 -12.00
CA PHE A 185 -7.44 12.22 -11.98
C PHE A 185 -5.95 12.09 -12.34
N ASN A 186 -5.34 10.90 -12.20
CA ASN A 186 -3.97 10.70 -12.67
C ASN A 186 -3.94 10.78 -14.20
N ILE A 187 -4.92 10.20 -14.89
CA ILE A 187 -4.99 10.24 -16.36
C ILE A 187 -5.27 11.65 -16.87
N GLU A 188 -6.09 12.42 -16.16
CA GLU A 188 -6.30 13.85 -16.49
C GLU A 188 -5.01 14.67 -16.40
N SER A 189 -4.15 14.37 -15.41
CA SER A 189 -2.86 15.04 -15.23
C SER A 189 -1.78 14.54 -16.21
N PHE A 190 -1.92 13.31 -16.70
CA PHE A 190 -0.97 12.62 -17.59
C PHE A 190 -1.72 12.01 -18.79
N PRO A 191 -2.24 12.84 -19.72
CA PRO A 191 -3.12 12.40 -20.80
C PRO A 191 -2.44 11.45 -21.81
N GLU A 192 -1.11 11.36 -21.80
CA GLU A 192 -0.36 10.36 -22.55
C GLU A 192 -0.56 8.93 -22.02
N ILE A 193 -0.98 8.77 -20.76
CA ILE A 193 -1.30 7.47 -20.15
C ILE A 193 -2.66 7.02 -20.67
N LYS A 194 -2.67 5.98 -21.51
CA LYS A 194 -3.89 5.36 -22.00
C LYS A 194 -4.33 4.27 -21.02
N ARG A 195 -5.54 4.38 -20.46
CA ARG A 195 -6.19 3.26 -19.76
C ARG A 195 -6.31 2.08 -20.70
N GLN A 196 -5.68 0.97 -20.34
CA GLN A 196 -6.01 -0.31 -20.95
C GLN A 196 -7.22 -0.84 -20.21
N HIS A 197 -8.36 -0.91 -20.90
CA HIS A 197 -9.56 -1.53 -20.36
C HIS A 197 -9.57 -3.00 -20.77
N ASP A 198 -9.66 -3.90 -19.80
CA ASP A 198 -9.71 -5.34 -20.06
C ASP A 198 -10.99 -5.73 -20.84
N THR A 199 -12.08 -4.96 -20.72
CA THR A 199 -13.33 -5.17 -21.48
C THR A 199 -14.05 -3.89 -21.92
N GLU A 200 -14.93 -3.97 -22.93
CA GLU A 200 -15.79 -2.85 -23.36
C GLU A 200 -16.73 -2.37 -22.24
N LEU A 201 -17.08 -3.25 -21.30
CA LEU A 201 -17.90 -2.95 -20.13
C LEU A 201 -17.14 -2.06 -19.12
N ASP A 202 -15.84 -2.30 -18.94
CA ASP A 202 -14.97 -1.50 -18.07
C ASP A 202 -14.72 -0.11 -18.66
N ARG A 203 -14.63 -0.02 -19.99
CA ARG A 203 -14.58 1.28 -20.70
C ARG A 203 -15.86 2.09 -20.48
N LEU A 204 -17.03 1.48 -20.68
CA LEU A 204 -18.32 2.15 -20.54
C LEU A 204 -18.58 2.60 -19.08
N ARG A 205 -18.10 1.81 -18.11
CA ARG A 205 -18.19 2.13 -16.67
C ARG A 205 -17.22 3.24 -16.27
N SER A 206 -15.99 3.23 -16.78
CA SER A 206 -15.03 4.32 -16.58
C SER A 206 -15.55 5.64 -17.16
N GLU A 207 -16.18 5.60 -18.34
CA GLU A 207 -16.84 6.76 -18.96
C GLU A 207 -18.01 7.28 -18.09
N LEU A 208 -18.79 6.39 -17.46
CA LEU A 208 -19.90 6.77 -16.57
C LEU A 208 -19.42 7.36 -15.23
N HIS A 209 -18.37 6.79 -14.64
CA HIS A 209 -17.74 7.31 -13.41
C HIS A 209 -17.17 8.70 -13.63
N GLY A 210 -16.48 8.94 -14.76
CA GLY A 210 -15.98 10.28 -15.13
C GLY A 210 -17.10 11.31 -15.29
N PHE A 211 -18.22 10.92 -15.90
CA PHE A 211 -19.38 11.80 -16.11
C PHE A 211 -20.06 12.21 -14.78
N ILE A 212 -20.10 11.32 -13.79
CA ILE A 212 -20.74 11.59 -12.50
C ILE A 212 -19.83 12.45 -11.60
N ASP A 213 -18.52 12.19 -11.59
CA ASP A 213 -17.54 12.98 -10.81
C ASP A 213 -17.38 14.42 -11.35
N GLU A 214 -17.70 14.67 -12.62
CA GLU A 214 -17.78 16.02 -13.23
C GLU A 214 -19.08 16.78 -12.91
N GLN A 215 -20.16 16.08 -12.54
CA GLN A 215 -21.51 16.67 -12.37
C GLN A 215 -21.96 16.76 -10.91
N VAL A 216 -21.25 16.16 -9.95
CA VAL A 216 -21.67 16.13 -8.53
C VAL A 216 -20.81 17.05 -7.67
N ASP A 217 -21.34 18.25 -7.41
CA ASP A 217 -20.83 19.17 -6.38
C ASP A 217 -21.10 18.56 -4.98
N ARG A 218 -20.03 18.36 -4.18
CA ARG A 218 -20.10 17.68 -2.86
C ARG A 218 -20.71 18.54 -1.73
N THR A 219 -21.75 19.30 -2.04
CA THR A 219 -22.44 20.18 -1.09
C THR A 219 -23.96 20.15 -1.25
N GLY A 220 -24.62 18.99 -1.17
CA GLY A 220 -25.87 18.87 -0.40
C GLY A 220 -27.07 18.12 -1.00
N SER A 221 -27.55 17.16 -0.19
CA SER A 221 -28.95 16.73 0.09
C SER A 221 -29.27 15.26 -0.21
N PHE A 222 -30.25 14.73 0.55
CA PHE A 222 -30.63 13.30 0.71
C PHE A 222 -30.68 12.39 -0.55
N PRO A 223 -30.98 12.86 -1.78
CA PRO A 223 -30.89 12.03 -2.99
C PRO A 223 -29.44 11.60 -3.33
N GLU A 224 -28.43 12.36 -2.89
CA GLU A 224 -27.01 12.11 -3.14
C GLU A 224 -26.49 10.90 -2.36
N THR A 225 -26.99 10.67 -1.13
CA THR A 225 -26.65 9.47 -0.36
C THR A 225 -27.22 8.22 -1.01
N ALA A 226 -28.40 8.30 -1.62
CA ALA A 226 -28.98 7.18 -2.36
C ALA A 226 -28.24 6.91 -3.67
N LEU A 227 -27.77 7.94 -4.37
CA LEU A 227 -26.93 7.81 -5.57
C LEU A 227 -25.52 7.32 -5.24
N ASN A 228 -24.88 7.80 -4.16
CA ASN A 228 -23.60 7.28 -3.67
C ASN A 228 -23.73 5.85 -3.14
N PHE A 229 -24.81 5.52 -2.44
CA PHE A 229 -25.10 4.16 -2.00
C PHE A 229 -25.34 3.23 -3.19
N LEU A 230 -26.10 3.67 -4.21
CA LEU A 230 -26.26 2.89 -5.45
C LEU A 230 -24.95 2.82 -6.25
N ASN A 231 -24.11 3.85 -6.18
CA ASN A 231 -22.78 3.84 -6.79
C ASN A 231 -21.88 2.82 -6.10
N GLU A 232 -21.75 2.84 -4.78
CA GLU A 232 -21.01 1.85 -3.98
C GLU A 232 -21.59 0.43 -4.12
N THR A 233 -22.92 0.30 -4.17
CA THR A 233 -23.60 -1.01 -4.16
C THR A 233 -23.71 -1.68 -5.53
N PHE A 234 -23.79 -0.92 -6.63
CA PHE A 234 -23.97 -1.47 -7.99
C PHE A 234 -22.85 -1.15 -8.99
N LEU A 235 -22.05 -0.12 -8.73
CA LEU A 235 -20.96 0.35 -9.60
C LEU A 235 -19.63 0.50 -8.86
N GLY A 236 -19.59 0.09 -7.58
CA GLY A 236 -18.45 0.15 -6.69
C GLY A 236 -17.41 -0.83 -7.18
N ASP A 237 -16.55 -0.32 -8.03
CA ASP A 237 -15.37 -1.02 -8.48
C ASP A 237 -14.38 -1.05 -7.31
N ASP A 238 -14.49 -2.06 -6.45
CA ASP A 238 -13.41 -2.41 -5.52
C ASP A 238 -12.24 -3.10 -6.25
N SER A 239 -12.29 -3.22 -7.58
CA SER A 239 -11.16 -3.73 -8.36
C SER A 239 -10.22 -2.57 -8.73
N ARG A 240 -9.26 -2.30 -7.84
CA ARG A 240 -8.10 -1.47 -8.18
C ARG A 240 -7.43 -2.05 -9.44
N GLU A 241 -7.32 -1.26 -10.51
CA GLU A 241 -6.59 -1.63 -11.72
C GLU A 241 -5.09 -1.37 -11.50
N PHE A 242 -4.32 -2.44 -11.42
CA PHE A 242 -2.86 -2.40 -11.27
C PHE A 242 -2.23 -2.37 -12.67
N THR A 243 -1.52 -1.29 -12.99
CA THR A 243 -0.79 -1.16 -14.27
C THR A 243 0.71 -1.33 -14.02
N ASN A 244 1.40 -2.06 -14.90
CA ASN A 244 2.85 -2.19 -14.82
C ASN A 244 3.53 -0.90 -15.29
N ILE A 245 4.53 -0.41 -14.54
CA ILE A 245 5.29 0.78 -14.91
C ILE A 245 5.98 0.63 -16.26
N SER A 246 6.46 -0.57 -16.61
CA SER A 246 7.12 -0.80 -17.91
C SER A 246 6.19 -0.53 -19.10
N ASP A 247 4.88 -0.65 -18.91
CA ASP A 247 3.89 -0.38 -19.95
C ASP A 247 3.60 1.12 -20.10
N LEU A 248 3.73 1.88 -19.01
CA LEU A 248 3.50 3.32 -18.95
C LEU A 248 4.73 4.12 -19.40
N TYR A 249 5.90 3.74 -18.88
CA TYR A 249 7.18 4.39 -19.13
C TYR A 249 8.23 3.34 -19.51
N PRO A 250 8.29 2.89 -20.77
CA PRO A 250 9.19 1.83 -21.22
C PRO A 250 10.68 2.15 -21.08
N ARG A 251 11.03 3.41 -20.78
CA ARG A 251 12.41 3.87 -20.54
C ARG A 251 12.79 3.82 -19.06
N ALA A 252 11.83 3.74 -18.14
CA ALA A 252 12.11 3.66 -16.72
C ALA A 252 12.56 2.23 -16.41
N GLU A 253 13.76 2.07 -15.86
CA GLU A 253 14.21 0.77 -15.38
C GLU A 253 13.61 0.48 -14.01
N TYR A 254 13.34 -0.79 -13.72
CA TYR A 254 13.02 -1.22 -12.36
C TYR A 254 14.32 -1.34 -11.56
N VAL A 255 14.37 -0.68 -10.41
CA VAL A 255 15.50 -0.71 -9.49
C VAL A 255 15.10 -1.56 -8.29
N GLU A 256 15.58 -2.80 -8.28
CA GLU A 256 15.31 -3.73 -7.18
C GLU A 256 15.90 -3.23 -5.86
N ARG A 257 17.12 -2.67 -5.89
CA ARG A 257 17.84 -2.20 -4.70
C ARG A 257 18.63 -0.92 -4.99
N SER A 258 18.60 0.00 -4.03
CA SER A 258 19.37 1.25 -4.06
C SER A 258 19.80 1.70 -2.65
N THR A 259 20.47 2.85 -2.57
CA THR A 259 20.74 3.58 -1.31
C THR A 259 19.89 4.84 -1.28
N VAL A 260 19.22 5.12 -0.17
CA VAL A 260 18.38 6.30 0.01
C VAL A 260 19.26 7.53 0.17
N ASP A 261 19.07 8.52 -0.70
CA ASP A 261 19.77 9.81 -0.64
C ASP A 261 18.93 10.87 0.08
N SER A 262 17.60 10.80 -0.06
CA SER A 262 16.68 11.71 0.63
C SER A 262 15.28 11.12 0.81
N VAL A 263 14.54 11.67 1.78
CA VAL A 263 13.15 11.33 2.04
C VAL A 263 12.32 12.61 2.06
N VAL A 264 11.29 12.69 1.22
CA VAL A 264 10.43 13.88 1.07
C VAL A 264 8.99 13.52 1.43
N PHE A 265 8.55 13.96 2.61
CA PHE A 265 7.18 13.74 3.07
C PHE A 265 6.20 14.66 2.34
N LEU A 266 5.31 14.07 1.54
CA LEU A 266 4.30 14.82 0.79
C LEU A 266 3.09 15.13 1.68
N GLN A 267 2.71 16.40 1.73
CA GLN A 267 1.53 16.85 2.48
C GLN A 267 0.63 17.70 1.60
N ALA A 268 -0.64 17.28 1.47
CA ALA A 268 -1.65 18.09 0.82
C ALA A 268 -1.82 19.42 1.57
N ALA A 269 -1.62 20.53 0.86
CA ALA A 269 -1.72 21.89 1.37
C ALA A 269 -2.77 22.64 0.54
N PRO A 270 -4.05 22.66 0.97
CA PRO A 270 -5.14 23.24 0.17
C PRO A 270 -5.07 24.76 0.03
N ASN A 271 -4.30 25.42 0.93
CA ASN A 271 -4.21 26.88 1.00
C ASN A 271 -2.90 27.43 0.38
N VAL A 272 -2.15 26.61 -0.34
CA VAL A 272 -0.94 27.04 -1.06
C VAL A 272 -1.13 26.79 -2.55
N ASP A 273 -0.59 27.70 -3.36
CA ASP A 273 -0.68 27.63 -4.83
C ASP A 273 0.60 27.11 -5.49
N THR A 274 1.70 27.03 -4.74
CA THR A 274 3.00 26.54 -5.22
C THR A 274 3.51 25.44 -4.31
N ILE A 275 4.31 24.54 -4.88
CA ILE A 275 5.06 23.55 -4.11
C ILE A 275 6.14 24.26 -3.31
N THR A 276 6.24 23.94 -2.02
CA THR A 276 7.33 24.40 -1.15
C THR A 276 7.95 23.21 -0.45
N VAL A 277 9.27 23.15 -0.42
CA VAL A 277 10.02 22.10 0.26
C VAL A 277 10.88 22.71 1.36
N GLU A 278 10.85 22.09 2.53
CA GLU A 278 11.66 22.51 3.69
C GLU A 278 12.28 21.29 4.38
N GLY A 279 13.48 21.46 4.93
CA GLY A 279 14.10 20.44 5.76
C GLY A 279 13.32 20.24 7.06
N ILE A 280 13.18 19.00 7.50
CA ILE A 280 12.52 18.64 8.76
C ILE A 280 13.46 17.84 9.65
N SER A 281 13.16 17.78 10.95
CA SER A 281 13.91 16.99 11.92
C SER A 281 13.55 15.51 11.85
N THR A 282 14.44 14.64 12.33
CA THR A 282 14.16 13.21 12.54
C THR A 282 12.87 12.98 13.32
N ASP A 283 12.62 13.73 14.40
CA ASP A 283 11.40 13.58 15.20
C ASP A 283 10.12 13.89 14.41
N THR A 284 10.19 14.86 13.49
CA THR A 284 9.07 15.19 12.59
C THR A 284 8.87 14.10 11.54
N ALA A 285 9.94 13.60 10.94
CA ALA A 285 9.91 12.48 9.98
C ALA A 285 9.36 11.21 10.65
N MET A 286 9.84 10.88 11.86
CA MET A 286 9.36 9.76 12.67
C MET A 286 7.87 9.88 12.96
N SER A 287 7.40 11.06 13.37
CA SER A 287 5.98 11.30 13.63
C SER A 287 5.13 11.09 12.38
N ALA A 288 5.59 11.59 11.22
CA ALA A 288 4.90 11.44 9.95
C ALA A 288 4.85 9.98 9.50
N THR A 289 5.99 9.28 9.42
CA THR A 289 6.07 7.87 9.02
C THR A 289 5.22 6.98 9.91
N SER A 290 5.33 7.15 11.24
CA SER A 290 4.55 6.36 12.19
C SER A 290 3.05 6.53 12.00
N SER A 291 2.61 7.75 11.71
CA SER A 291 1.19 8.05 11.50
C SER A 291 0.68 7.45 10.20
N ILE A 292 1.50 7.50 9.14
CA ILE A 292 1.18 6.89 7.84
C ILE A 292 1.08 5.36 8.00
N CYS A 293 2.10 4.69 8.55
CA CYS A 293 2.08 3.23 8.76
C CYS A 293 0.91 2.80 9.66
N SER A 294 0.62 3.59 10.70
CA SER A 294 -0.53 3.34 11.58
C SER A 294 -1.87 3.39 10.84
N PHE A 295 -2.03 4.32 9.91
CA PHE A 295 -3.26 4.43 9.12
C PHE A 295 -3.37 3.34 8.07
N GLU A 296 -2.24 2.98 7.46
CA GLU A 296 -2.21 2.13 6.26
C GLU A 296 -2.33 0.63 6.57
N TRP A 297 -1.77 0.17 7.70
CA TRP A 297 -1.85 -1.23 8.09
C TRP A 297 -1.83 -1.50 9.60
N ASP A 298 -1.07 -0.77 10.43
CA ASP A 298 -0.93 -1.18 11.85
C ASP A 298 -2.23 -1.02 12.63
N GLY A 299 -3.04 0.00 12.32
CA GLY A 299 -4.34 0.20 12.96
C GLY A 299 -5.28 -0.98 12.74
N ARG A 300 -5.33 -1.50 11.51
CA ARG A 300 -6.15 -2.67 11.18
C ARG A 300 -5.62 -3.95 11.80
N LEU A 301 -4.30 -4.19 11.73
CA LEU A 301 -3.68 -5.35 12.37
C LEU A 301 -3.89 -5.33 13.88
N ARG A 302 -3.75 -4.17 14.52
CA ARG A 302 -3.97 -4.00 15.96
C ARG A 302 -5.42 -4.30 16.34
N GLU A 303 -6.39 -3.85 15.55
CA GLU A 303 -7.80 -4.18 15.74
C GLU A 303 -8.02 -5.70 15.72
N TYR A 304 -7.54 -6.37 14.67
CA TYR A 304 -7.65 -7.82 14.51
C TYR A 304 -6.98 -8.58 15.65
N PHE A 305 -5.77 -8.17 16.03
CA PHE A 305 -4.99 -8.85 17.05
C PHE A 305 -5.53 -8.62 18.45
N HIS A 306 -6.14 -7.46 18.75
CA HIS A 306 -6.86 -7.28 20.01
C HIS A 306 -8.09 -8.19 20.11
N ALA A 307 -8.87 -8.31 19.02
CA ALA A 307 -10.01 -9.21 19.00
C ALA A 307 -9.56 -10.67 19.12
N TYR A 308 -8.49 -11.05 18.41
CA TYR A 308 -7.88 -12.37 18.50
C TYR A 308 -7.39 -12.68 19.92
N ASP A 309 -6.58 -11.82 20.53
CA ASP A 309 -6.03 -12.01 21.88
C ASP A 309 -7.12 -12.01 22.97
N SER A 310 -8.30 -11.46 22.67
CA SER A 310 -9.47 -11.49 23.57
C SER A 310 -10.29 -12.77 23.47
N LEU A 311 -10.21 -13.49 22.35
CA LEU A 311 -11.06 -14.63 22.03
C LEU A 311 -10.32 -15.97 22.00
N VAL A 312 -9.01 -15.95 21.72
CA VAL A 312 -8.17 -17.15 21.58
C VAL A 312 -7.30 -17.31 22.82
N ASP A 313 -7.32 -18.50 23.41
CA ASP A 313 -6.48 -18.84 24.56
C ASP A 313 -4.99 -18.64 24.23
N ASP A 314 -4.24 -18.05 25.17
CA ASP A 314 -2.83 -17.70 25.03
C ASP A 314 -2.49 -16.77 23.85
N GLY A 315 -3.48 -16.01 23.34
CA GLY A 315 -3.26 -15.02 22.28
C GLY A 315 -2.19 -13.98 22.65
N SER A 316 -1.22 -13.80 21.74
CA SER A 316 -0.07 -12.89 21.93
C SER A 316 0.22 -12.02 20.70
N MET A 317 -0.75 -11.86 19.80
CA MET A 317 -0.54 -11.22 18.52
C MET A 317 -0.35 -9.70 18.65
N VAL A 318 -0.96 -9.05 19.64
CA VAL A 318 -0.72 -7.63 19.92
C VAL A 318 0.73 -7.41 20.33
N ALA A 319 1.25 -8.25 21.22
CA ALA A 319 2.65 -8.17 21.65
C ALA A 319 3.62 -8.45 20.49
N ALA A 320 3.28 -9.39 19.61
CA ALA A 320 4.06 -9.66 18.40
C ALA A 320 4.07 -8.45 17.44
N LEU A 321 2.92 -7.79 17.24
CA LEU A 321 2.84 -6.56 16.44
C LEU A 321 3.64 -5.42 17.05
N ASP A 322 3.53 -5.20 18.36
CA ASP A 322 4.27 -4.15 19.06
C ASP A 322 5.79 -4.35 18.92
N ALA A 323 6.27 -5.60 18.99
CA ALA A 323 7.68 -5.91 18.82
C ALA A 323 8.19 -5.59 17.40
N VAL A 324 7.40 -5.90 16.36
CA VAL A 324 7.74 -5.56 14.96
C VAL A 324 7.74 -4.05 14.76
N VAL A 325 6.68 -3.38 15.19
CA VAL A 325 6.55 -1.92 15.05
C VAL A 325 7.69 -1.20 15.76
N GLU A 326 8.11 -1.66 16.94
CA GLU A 326 9.24 -1.04 17.65
C GLU A 326 10.57 -1.21 16.90
N GLN A 327 10.82 -2.40 16.32
CA GLN A 327 12.02 -2.64 15.50
C GLN A 327 12.02 -1.80 14.21
N GLU A 328 10.86 -1.69 13.54
CA GLU A 328 10.72 -0.85 12.36
C GLU A 328 10.91 0.64 12.70
N ARG A 329 10.39 1.10 13.83
CA ARG A 329 10.61 2.48 14.33
C ARG A 329 12.08 2.75 14.64
N ALA A 330 12.80 1.78 15.20
CA ALA A 330 14.25 1.91 15.40
C ALA A 330 14.96 2.05 14.04
N THR A 331 14.59 1.23 13.06
CA THR A 331 15.13 1.25 11.70
C THR A 331 14.88 2.59 11.00
N PHE A 332 13.65 3.12 11.09
CA PHE A 332 13.32 4.45 10.54
C PHE A 332 14.11 5.57 11.20
N ARG A 333 14.31 5.51 12.52
CA ARG A 333 15.06 6.54 13.22
C ARG A 333 16.52 6.57 12.76
N GLU A 334 17.18 5.41 12.71
CA GLU A 334 18.56 5.30 12.21
C GLU A 334 18.66 5.84 10.77
N LEU A 335 17.73 5.43 9.88
CA LEU A 335 17.67 5.96 8.53
C LEU A 335 17.54 7.49 8.49
N PHE A 336 16.61 8.07 9.25
CA PHE A 336 16.33 9.51 9.23
C PHE A 336 17.39 10.37 9.94
N ASP A 337 18.19 9.77 10.83
CA ASP A 337 19.35 10.45 11.42
C ASP A 337 20.50 10.60 10.41
N ASP A 338 20.64 9.65 9.47
CA ASP A 338 21.72 9.62 8.47
C ASP A 338 21.32 10.25 7.12
N VAL A 339 20.03 10.26 6.78
CA VAL A 339 19.52 10.73 5.48
C VAL A 339 18.82 12.08 5.60
N ALA A 340 18.97 12.94 4.59
CA ALA A 340 18.28 14.22 4.55
C ALA A 340 16.75 14.04 4.43
N THR A 341 16.02 14.54 5.41
CA THR A 341 14.55 14.50 5.43
C THR A 341 13.92 15.86 5.17
N TYR A 342 12.92 15.88 4.31
CA TYR A 342 12.21 17.08 3.88
C TYR A 342 10.69 16.91 4.00
N ARG A 343 9.97 18.03 4.03
CA ARG A 343 8.52 18.09 3.85
C ARG A 343 8.21 18.92 2.63
N ALA A 344 7.37 18.38 1.75
CA ALA A 344 6.84 19.09 0.59
C ALA A 344 5.35 19.39 0.81
N HIS A 345 4.98 20.67 0.72
CA HIS A 345 3.59 21.11 0.70
C HIS A 345 3.08 21.11 -0.73
N ILE A 346 2.10 20.27 -1.01
CA ILE A 346 1.58 20.01 -2.35
C ILE A 346 0.20 20.67 -2.49
N PRO A 347 0.02 21.66 -3.40
CA PRO A 347 -1.29 22.24 -3.68
C PRO A 347 -2.35 21.18 -4.00
N ARG A 348 -3.54 21.31 -3.41
CA ARG A 348 -4.64 20.35 -3.65
C ARG A 348 -5.37 20.68 -4.96
N LYS A 349 -4.72 20.44 -6.09
CA LYS A 349 -5.29 20.60 -7.44
C LYS A 349 -5.49 19.25 -8.12
N ARG A 350 -6.58 19.11 -8.88
CA ARG A 350 -6.94 17.87 -9.58
C ARG A 350 -6.04 17.61 -10.79
N ASN A 351 -5.87 18.62 -11.64
CA ASN A 351 -4.98 18.56 -12.82
C ASN A 351 -3.63 19.20 -12.51
N TRP A 352 -2.56 18.41 -12.43
CA TRP A 352 -1.22 18.95 -12.14
C TRP A 352 -0.62 19.72 -13.33
N GLY A 353 -0.87 19.28 -14.56
CA GLY A 353 -0.33 19.91 -15.76
C GLY A 353 -0.86 21.33 -15.98
N ASP A 354 -2.17 21.56 -15.78
CA ASP A 354 -2.78 22.89 -15.90
C ASP A 354 -2.21 23.91 -14.91
N HIS A 355 -1.60 23.43 -13.83
CA HIS A 355 -1.03 24.22 -12.76
C HIS A 355 0.51 24.13 -12.68
N ASN A 356 1.15 23.48 -13.66
CA ASN A 356 2.60 23.20 -13.70
C ASN A 356 3.15 22.54 -12.42
N LEU A 357 2.32 21.80 -11.68
CA LEU A 357 2.74 21.14 -10.44
C LEU A 357 3.64 19.94 -10.73
N ASP A 358 3.46 19.32 -11.89
CA ASP A 358 4.28 18.21 -12.39
C ASP A 358 5.71 18.66 -12.72
N THR A 359 5.92 19.83 -13.32
CA THR A 359 7.26 20.39 -13.48
C THR A 359 7.83 20.89 -12.15
N ALA A 360 7.03 21.59 -11.34
CA ALA A 360 7.49 22.18 -10.09
C ALA A 360 7.98 21.13 -9.07
N ILE A 361 7.37 19.93 -9.03
CA ILE A 361 7.84 18.87 -8.13
C ILE A 361 9.18 18.29 -8.57
N VAL A 362 9.42 18.19 -9.88
CA VAL A 362 10.70 17.72 -10.43
C VAL A 362 11.80 18.72 -10.06
N GLU A 363 11.59 20.00 -10.36
CA GLU A 363 12.56 21.06 -10.01
C GLU A 363 12.85 21.09 -8.50
N ALA A 364 11.83 20.86 -7.68
CA ALA A 364 11.99 20.79 -6.22
C ALA A 364 12.82 19.57 -5.77
N VAL A 365 12.71 18.43 -6.46
CA VAL A 365 13.49 17.22 -6.16
C VAL A 365 14.93 17.36 -6.65
N GLU A 366 15.14 17.91 -7.85
CA GLU A 366 16.48 18.16 -8.41
C GLU A 366 17.28 19.17 -7.58
N SER A 367 16.59 20.10 -6.91
CA SER A 367 17.20 21.14 -6.07
C SER A 367 17.42 20.71 -4.62
N LEU A 368 17.10 19.48 -4.23
CA LEU A 368 17.42 18.98 -2.88
C LEU A 368 18.94 18.98 -2.68
N ASP A 369 19.39 19.60 -1.57
CA ASP A 369 20.81 19.73 -1.27
C ASP A 369 21.50 18.36 -1.23
N SER A 370 22.61 18.26 -1.97
CA SER A 370 23.48 17.09 -1.96
C SER A 370 24.02 16.80 -0.55
N PRO A 371 24.25 15.52 -0.18
CA PRO A 371 24.64 15.14 1.18
C PRO A 371 25.78 16.00 1.71
N ARG A 372 25.59 16.55 2.91
CA ARG A 372 26.64 17.26 3.66
C ARG A 372 27.84 16.33 3.82
N VAL A 373 28.87 16.52 3.01
CA VAL A 373 30.20 16.02 3.33
C VAL A 373 30.63 16.81 4.57
N ILE A 374 30.48 16.20 5.75
CA ILE A 374 31.10 16.69 6.98
C ILE A 374 32.61 16.54 6.77
N GLN A 375 33.24 17.57 6.21
CA GLN A 375 34.69 17.71 6.33
C GLN A 375 34.98 18.05 7.78
N ALA A 376 35.51 17.07 8.51
CA ALA A 376 36.18 17.33 9.77
C ALA A 376 37.30 18.35 9.47
N MET A 377 37.18 19.55 10.05
CA MET A 377 38.30 20.47 10.13
C MET A 377 39.18 20.02 11.29
N ASP A 378 40.46 19.86 11.00
CA ASP A 378 41.55 19.41 11.88
C ASP A 378 41.63 20.10 13.25
#